data_AF-T0ZYE9-F1
#
_entry.id   AF-T0ZYE9-F1
#
_cell.length_a   1.000
_cell.length_b   1.000
_cell.length_c   1.000
_cell.angle_alpha   90.00
_cell.angle_beta   90.00
_cell.angle_gamma   90.00
#
_symmetry.space_group_name_H-M   'P 1'
#
loop_
_entity.id
_entity.type
_entity.pdbx_description
1 polymer ?
#
loop_
_entity_poly.entity_id
_entity_poly.type
_entity_poly.pdbx_seq_one_letter_code
_entity_poly.pdbx_strand_id
1 'polypeptide(L)'
;MTDITLLSRYQAKPGFTFVYQGAAPPCRPCPFRNACLTLEAGHRYRVDRVRPVEHPCALQEVPAVVVEVSMVSRSLVVEAPAAVENATVEIGRYPCNRMDCPIGRSVR
;
A
#
# COMPACT_ATOMS: atom_id res chain seq x y z
N MET A 1 -3.52 -2.96 13.85
CA MET A 1 -3.69 -1.49 13.92
C MET A 1 -4.40 -1.06 12.65
N THR A 2 -5.32 -0.11 12.72
CA THR A 2 -6.09 0.36 11.56
C THR A 2 -5.57 1.73 11.18
N ASP A 3 -4.98 1.84 10.00
CA ASP A 3 -4.38 3.08 9.49
C ASP A 3 -5.40 3.87 8.67
N ILE A 4 -5.25 5.19 8.63
CA ILE A 4 -6.11 6.07 7.84
C ILE A 4 -5.32 6.55 6.62
N THR A 5 -5.91 6.43 5.42
CA THR A 5 -5.34 6.94 4.17
C THR A 5 -6.44 7.48 3.25
N LEU A 6 -6.07 7.96 2.06
CA LEU A 6 -6.99 8.41 1.03
C LEU A 6 -6.86 7.56 -0.23
N LEU A 7 -7.98 7.12 -0.79
CA LEU A 7 -8.05 6.38 -2.06
C LEU A 7 -9.00 7.03 -3.04
N SER A 8 -8.80 6.82 -4.34
CA SER A 8 -9.74 7.28 -5.36
C SER A 8 -11.15 6.75 -5.09
N ARG A 9 -12.18 7.55 -5.36
CA ARG A 9 -13.60 7.18 -5.14
C ARG A 9 -13.98 5.79 -5.65
N TYR A 10 -13.46 5.36 -6.79
CA TYR A 10 -13.75 4.02 -7.35
C TYR A 10 -13.12 2.86 -6.58
N GLN A 11 -12.02 3.12 -5.87
CA GLN A 11 -11.24 2.16 -5.09
C GLN A 11 -11.62 2.15 -3.61
N ALA A 12 -12.24 3.22 -3.11
CA ALA A 12 -12.71 3.34 -1.74
C ALA A 12 -13.95 2.48 -1.47
N LYS A 13 -13.77 1.15 -1.46
CA LYS A 13 -14.82 0.16 -1.23
C LYS A 13 -14.34 -0.87 -0.19
N PRO A 14 -15.15 -1.23 0.82
CA PRO A 14 -14.78 -2.28 1.76
C PRO A 14 -14.39 -3.58 1.05
N GLY A 15 -13.31 -4.21 1.51
CA GLY A 15 -12.75 -5.41 0.92
C GLY A 15 -11.81 -5.18 -0.27
N PHE A 16 -11.73 -3.95 -0.82
CA PHE A 16 -10.78 -3.64 -1.88
C PHE A 16 -9.34 -3.75 -1.36
N THR A 17 -8.51 -4.51 -2.06
CA THR A 17 -7.09 -4.66 -1.76
C THR A 17 -6.21 -4.01 -2.81
N PHE A 18 -5.18 -3.31 -2.37
CA PHE A 18 -4.23 -2.61 -3.23
C PHE A 18 -2.82 -2.71 -2.68
N VAL A 19 -1.83 -2.41 -3.52
CA VAL A 19 -0.44 -2.24 -3.08
C VAL A 19 -0.10 -0.77 -3.12
N TYR A 20 0.31 -0.25 -1.98
CA TYR A 20 0.62 1.17 -1.82
C TYR A 20 1.99 1.48 -2.42
N GLN A 21 2.06 2.50 -3.29
CA GLN A 21 3.30 2.85 -4.01
C GLN A 21 4.00 4.09 -3.47
N GLY A 22 3.39 4.82 -2.53
CA GLY A 22 3.94 6.07 -2.02
C GLY A 22 3.56 7.30 -2.86
N ALA A 23 4.36 8.36 -2.71
CA ALA A 23 4.10 9.67 -3.29
C ALA A 23 4.35 9.73 -4.80
N ALA A 24 3.55 10.52 -5.52
CA ALA A 24 3.78 10.91 -6.90
C ALA A 24 4.21 12.40 -6.99
N PRO A 25 4.77 12.88 -8.12
CA PRO A 25 5.15 14.29 -8.27
C PRO A 25 4.05 15.31 -7.92
N PRO A 26 2.77 15.11 -8.30
CA PRO A 26 1.67 16.01 -7.92
C PRO A 26 1.38 16.08 -6.42
N CYS A 27 1.90 15.13 -5.63
CA CYS A 27 1.70 15.11 -4.18
C CYS A 27 2.58 16.14 -3.45
N ARG A 28 3.64 16.67 -4.08
CA ARG A 28 4.55 17.64 -3.43
C ARG A 28 3.82 18.90 -2.94
N PRO A 29 2.99 19.58 -3.75
CA PRO A 29 2.21 20.75 -3.30
C PRO A 29 0.87 20.39 -2.63
N CYS A 30 0.58 19.11 -2.38
CA CYS A 30 -0.76 18.70 -1.93
C CYS A 30 -0.99 19.03 -0.44
N PRO A 31 -2.08 19.74 -0.08
CA PRO A 31 -2.38 20.08 1.31
C PRO A 31 -2.75 18.86 2.16
N PHE A 32 -3.27 17.80 1.54
CA PHE A 32 -3.68 16.55 2.21
C PHE A 32 -2.57 15.48 2.21
N ARG A 33 -1.34 15.84 1.83
CA ARG A 33 -0.21 14.91 1.70
C ARG A 33 0.00 14.08 2.96
N ASN A 34 -0.04 14.70 4.15
CA ASN A 34 0.25 14.01 5.40
C ASN A 34 -0.84 13.00 5.80
N ALA A 35 -2.09 13.23 5.39
CA ALA A 35 -3.19 12.30 5.60
C ALA A 35 -3.22 11.18 4.55
N CYS A 36 -2.74 11.45 3.33
CA CYS A 36 -2.69 10.49 2.24
C CYS A 36 -1.49 9.55 2.36
N LEU A 37 -0.31 10.10 2.68
CA LEU A 37 0.96 9.38 2.66
C LEU A 37 1.34 8.77 4.02
N THR A 38 0.41 8.07 4.64
CA THR A 38 0.55 7.46 5.97
C THR A 38 1.05 6.01 5.94
N LEU A 39 0.99 5.35 4.78
CA LEU A 39 1.27 3.92 4.64
C LEU A 39 2.71 3.64 4.20
N GLU A 40 3.19 2.43 4.49
CA GLU A 40 4.47 1.93 4.00
C GLU A 40 4.37 1.46 2.55
N ALA A 41 5.26 1.96 1.69
CA ALA A 41 5.31 1.61 0.27
C ALA A 41 5.71 0.13 0.07
N GLY A 42 5.18 -0.49 -0.98
CA GLY A 42 5.44 -1.91 -1.31
C GLY A 42 4.55 -2.91 -0.57
N HIS A 43 3.86 -2.47 0.48
CA HIS A 43 2.95 -3.31 1.25
C HIS A 43 1.54 -3.33 0.67
N ARG A 44 0.84 -4.45 0.94
CA ARG A 44 -0.55 -4.67 0.52
C ARG A 44 -1.48 -4.30 1.66
N TYR A 45 -2.52 -3.55 1.35
CA TYR A 45 -3.53 -3.11 2.29
C TYR A 45 -4.92 -3.49 1.80
N ARG A 46 -5.84 -3.67 2.73
CA ARG A 46 -7.28 -3.88 2.49
C ARG A 46 -8.06 -2.74 3.13
N VAL A 47 -9.06 -2.25 2.41
CA VAL A 47 -10.03 -1.29 2.95
C VAL A 47 -10.98 -2.00 3.91
N ASP A 48 -10.95 -1.60 5.17
CA ASP A 48 -11.86 -2.11 6.21
C ASP A 48 -13.12 -1.25 6.31
N ARG A 49 -12.97 0.09 6.22
CA ARG A 49 -14.08 1.04 6.32
C ARG A 49 -13.86 2.26 5.44
N VAL A 50 -14.96 2.80 4.91
CA VAL A 50 -14.97 4.04 4.12
C VAL A 50 -15.63 5.14 4.94
N ARG A 51 -15.01 6.31 5.00
CA ARG A 51 -15.56 7.50 5.67
C ARG A 51 -16.21 8.41 4.63
N PRO A 52 -17.32 9.10 4.96
CA PRO A 52 -18.03 9.99 4.04
C PRO A 52 -17.35 11.36 3.92
N VAL A 53 -16.03 11.37 3.72
CA VAL A 53 -15.21 12.59 3.60
C VAL A 53 -14.41 12.48 2.31
N GLU A 54 -14.56 13.47 1.44
CA GLU A 54 -13.91 13.53 0.15
C GLU A 54 -13.04 14.78 0.03
N HIS A 55 -11.91 14.65 -0.66
CA HIS A 55 -10.98 15.73 -0.94
C HIS A 55 -10.57 15.73 -2.42
N PRO A 56 -10.33 16.90 -3.03
CA PRO A 56 -9.80 16.98 -4.38
C PRO A 56 -8.39 16.39 -4.44
N CYS A 57 -8.07 15.66 -5.51
CA CYS A 57 -6.78 15.03 -5.72
C CYS A 57 -6.24 15.38 -7.11
N ALA A 58 -5.09 16.05 -7.19
CA ALA A 58 -4.48 16.42 -8.48
C ALA A 58 -3.89 15.23 -9.25
N LEU A 59 -3.73 14.07 -8.60
CA LEU A 59 -3.18 12.85 -9.22
C LEU A 59 -4.26 12.02 -9.92
N GLN A 60 -5.53 12.22 -9.58
CA GLN A 60 -6.64 11.38 -10.02
C GLN A 60 -7.71 12.27 -10.64
N GLU A 61 -8.43 11.77 -11.64
CA GLU A 61 -9.56 12.50 -12.25
C GLU A 61 -10.81 12.51 -11.36
N VAL A 62 -10.76 11.85 -10.20
CA VAL A 62 -11.84 11.71 -9.23
C VAL A 62 -11.38 12.14 -7.84
N PRO A 63 -12.31 12.60 -6.97
CA PRO A 63 -11.98 12.90 -5.59
C PRO A 63 -11.42 11.67 -4.86
N ALA A 64 -10.55 11.95 -3.90
CA ALA A 64 -10.03 10.96 -2.98
C ALA A 64 -10.91 10.91 -1.72
N VAL A 65 -11.22 9.70 -1.27
CA VAL A 65 -12.09 9.41 -0.14
C VAL A 65 -11.24 8.91 1.02
N VAL A 66 -11.55 9.36 2.23
CA VAL A 66 -10.87 8.90 3.44
C VAL A 66 -11.30 7.46 3.76
N VAL A 67 -10.32 6.57 3.93
CA VAL A 67 -10.54 5.16 4.24
C VAL A 67 -9.70 4.71 5.41
N GLU A 68 -10.22 3.72 6.13
CA GLU A 68 -9.50 2.93 7.12
C GLU A 68 -9.05 1.63 6.48
N VAL A 69 -7.77 1.30 6.67
CA VAL A 69 -7.14 0.14 6.06
C VAL A 69 -6.39 -0.69 7.10
N SER A 70 -6.25 -1.98 6.78
CA SER A 70 -5.36 -2.90 7.47
C SER A 70 -4.35 -3.50 6.50
N MET A 71 -3.14 -3.74 7.01
CA MET A 71 -2.11 -4.42 6.27
C MET A 71 -2.48 -5.89 6.06
N VAL A 72 -2.26 -6.39 4.84
CA VAL A 72 -2.52 -7.78 4.47
C VAL A 72 -1.19 -8.51 4.32
N SER A 73 -1.05 -9.63 5.01
CA SER A 73 0.11 -10.52 4.88
C SER A 73 0.26 -10.99 3.43
N ARG A 74 1.49 -10.95 2.92
CA ARG A 74 1.82 -11.49 1.60
C ARG A 74 2.43 -12.87 1.76
N SER A 75 2.02 -13.82 0.93
CA SER A 75 2.71 -15.10 0.81
C SER A 75 4.09 -14.90 0.18
N LEU A 76 5.08 -15.59 0.73
CA LEU A 76 6.47 -15.53 0.27
C LEU A 76 6.99 -16.93 0.10
N VAL A 77 7.82 -17.11 -0.92
CA VAL A 77 8.61 -18.34 -1.09
C VAL A 77 9.92 -18.13 -0.35
N VAL A 78 10.21 -19.02 0.60
CA VAL A 78 11.45 -19.04 1.38
C VAL A 78 12.08 -20.42 1.25
N GLU A 79 13.38 -20.53 1.48
CA GLU A 79 14.03 -21.84 1.52
C GLU A 79 13.50 -22.64 2.73
N ALA A 80 13.39 -23.96 2.57
CA ALA A 80 12.86 -24.84 3.61
C ALA A 80 13.52 -24.67 5.00
N PRO A 81 14.84 -24.43 5.13
CA PRO A 81 15.47 -24.19 6.43
C PRO A 81 15.00 -22.90 7.12
N ALA A 82 14.51 -21.92 6.36
CA ALA A 82 13.97 -20.67 6.89
C ALA A 82 12.45 -20.74 7.15
N ALA A 83 11.78 -21.82 6.72
CA ALA A 83 10.34 -22.03 6.86
C ALA A 83 9.98 -22.71 8.20
N VAL A 84 10.50 -22.19 9.31
CA VAL A 84 10.23 -22.70 10.66
C VAL A 84 9.20 -21.81 11.35
N GLU A 85 8.32 -22.40 12.18
CA GLU A 85 7.35 -21.62 12.95
C GLU A 85 8.03 -20.57 13.82
N ASN A 86 7.47 -19.36 13.84
CA ASN A 86 8.01 -18.18 14.53
C ASN A 86 9.39 -17.70 14.04
N ALA A 87 9.89 -18.21 12.89
CA ALA A 87 11.08 -17.65 12.26
C ALA A 87 10.80 -16.25 11.70
N THR A 88 11.73 -15.33 11.93
CA THR A 88 11.75 -14.03 11.26
C THR A 88 12.66 -14.12 10.04
N VAL A 89 12.11 -13.85 8.85
CA VAL A 89 12.86 -13.88 7.59
C VAL A 89 13.08 -12.46 7.11
N GLU A 90 14.34 -12.06 6.98
CA GLU A 90 14.71 -10.81 6.31
C GLU A 90 14.59 -10.97 4.80
N ILE A 91 13.75 -10.13 4.19
CA ILE A 91 13.53 -10.10 2.75
C ILE A 91 14.28 -8.90 2.17
N GLY A 92 14.83 -9.03 0.96
CA GLY A 92 15.41 -7.89 0.24
C GLY A 92 16.91 -7.69 0.45
N ARG A 93 17.66 -8.72 0.90
CA ARG A 93 19.14 -8.69 0.91
C ARG A 93 19.76 -8.35 -0.44
N TYR A 94 19.05 -8.62 -1.54
CA TYR A 94 19.44 -8.20 -2.88
C TYR A 94 18.33 -7.35 -3.50
N PRO A 95 18.62 -6.10 -3.92
CA PRO A 95 17.66 -5.27 -4.63
C PRO A 95 17.35 -5.91 -5.99
N CYS A 96 16.12 -6.39 -6.15
CA CYS A 96 15.65 -6.90 -7.43
C CYS A 96 15.11 -5.73 -8.28
N ASN A 97 15.86 -5.32 -9.29
CA ASN A 97 15.48 -4.24 -10.22
C ASN A 97 14.58 -4.70 -11.38
N ARG A 98 14.12 -5.96 -11.35
CA ARG A 98 13.37 -6.57 -12.44
C ARG A 98 11.87 -6.33 -12.26
N MET A 99 11.37 -5.26 -12.89
CA MET A 99 9.97 -4.80 -12.82
C MET A 99 8.95 -5.77 -13.45
N ASP A 100 9.41 -6.62 -14.37
CA ASP A 100 8.64 -7.66 -15.08
C ASP A 100 8.67 -9.02 -14.35
N CYS A 101 9.32 -9.13 -13.18
CA CYS A 101 9.45 -10.40 -12.49
C CYS A 101 8.10 -10.85 -11.91
N PRO A 102 7.55 -12.00 -12.34
CA PRO A 102 6.26 -12.49 -11.87
C PRO A 102 6.26 -12.88 -10.38
N ILE A 103 7.45 -13.09 -9.81
CA ILE A 103 7.65 -13.65 -8.46
C ILE A 103 8.31 -12.64 -7.50
N GLY A 104 8.94 -11.59 -8.02
CA GLY A 104 9.79 -10.68 -7.26
C GLY A 104 9.35 -9.23 -7.39
N ARG A 105 8.34 -8.83 -6.62
CA ARG A 105 7.93 -7.42 -6.56
C ARG A 105 8.86 -6.65 -5.61
N SER A 106 9.57 -5.69 -6.21
CA SER A 106 10.58 -4.77 -5.65
C SER A 106 10.16 -4.13 -4.32
N VAL A 107 11.06 -4.18 -3.34
CA VAL A 107 11.13 -3.22 -2.23
C VAL A 107 12.19 -2.20 -2.66
N ARG A 108 11.81 -0.91 -2.70
CA ARG A 108 12.78 0.20 -2.79
C ARG A 108 13.25 0.54 -1.39
#